data_AF-A0A5C7X9N8-F1
#
_entry.id   AF-A0A5C7X9N8-F1
#
_cell.length_a   1.000
_cell.length_b   1.000
_cell.length_c   1.000
_cell.angle_alpha   90.00
_cell.angle_beta   90.00
_cell.angle_gamma   90.00
#
_symmetry.space_group_name_H-M   'P 1'
#
loop_
_entity.id
_entity.type
_entity.pdbx_description
1 polymer ?
#
loop_
_entity_poly.entity_id
_entity_poly.type
_entity_poly.pdbx_seq_one_letter_code
_entity_poly.pdbx_strand_id
1 'polypeptide(L)'
;MTTLSDAAALARADRGLAVVSTLRSDGTIQASLVNAGVLDHPATGRPVLGFVTYGRVKLANLRARPQLAVTFRDGWQWATVEGRAELAGPDDPVDWLDGPDRLRLLLREVFTACGGTHEDWDAYDRTMAEQRRTAVLVDPGRVYSNG
;
A
#
# COMPACT_ATOMS: atom_id res chain seq x y z
N MET A 1 9.36 -18.84 -10.03
CA MET A 1 8.62 -17.61 -10.40
C MET A 1 8.35 -16.86 -9.11
N THR A 2 8.77 -15.61 -9.04
CA THR A 2 8.69 -14.80 -7.81
C THR A 2 7.25 -14.48 -7.47
N THR A 3 6.83 -14.77 -6.24
CA THR A 3 5.48 -14.48 -5.76
C THR A 3 5.41 -13.12 -5.08
N LEU A 4 4.19 -12.61 -4.82
CA LEU A 4 3.98 -11.41 -4.01
C LEU A 4 4.62 -11.54 -2.62
N SER A 5 4.47 -12.69 -1.97
CA SER A 5 5.05 -12.96 -0.66
C SER A 5 6.57 -12.98 -0.69
N ASP A 6 7.18 -13.54 -1.74
CA ASP A 6 8.63 -13.52 -1.92
C ASP A 6 9.14 -12.09 -2.08
N ALA A 7 8.43 -11.26 -2.86
CA ALA A 7 8.81 -9.87 -3.07
C ALA A 7 8.76 -9.05 -1.76
N ALA A 8 7.64 -9.12 -1.03
CA ALA A 8 7.48 -8.41 0.24
C ALA A 8 8.45 -8.91 1.33
N ALA A 9 8.88 -10.19 1.26
CA ALA A 9 9.81 -10.76 2.21
C ALA A 9 11.16 -10.03 2.25
N LEU A 10 11.61 -9.44 1.13
CA LEU A 10 12.88 -8.72 1.03
C LEU A 10 12.95 -7.53 1.99
N ALA A 11 11.83 -6.87 2.28
CA ALA A 11 11.82 -5.68 3.14
C ALA A 11 11.41 -5.97 4.59
N ARG A 12 11.37 -7.23 5.04
CA ARG A 12 10.98 -7.57 6.43
C ARG A 12 11.86 -6.89 7.48
N ALA A 13 13.17 -6.86 7.24
CA ALA A 13 14.12 -6.21 8.16
C ALA A 13 13.88 -4.69 8.28
N ASP A 14 13.40 -4.07 7.21
CA ASP A 14 13.15 -2.62 7.12
C ASP A 14 11.66 -2.26 7.28
N ARG A 15 10.86 -3.13 7.92
CA ARG A 15 9.42 -2.91 8.15
C ARG A 15 8.66 -2.57 6.86
N GLY A 16 8.89 -3.36 5.82
CA GLY A 16 8.18 -3.24 4.54
C GLY A 16 8.58 -2.01 3.72
N LEU A 17 9.73 -1.37 4.00
CA LEU A 17 10.20 -0.21 3.23
C LEU A 17 10.33 -0.57 1.74
N ALA A 18 9.65 0.20 0.90
CA ALA A 18 9.59 -0.01 -0.54
C ALA A 18 9.57 1.32 -1.29
N VAL A 19 9.99 1.29 -2.55
CA VAL A 19 9.79 2.39 -3.49
C VAL A 19 8.48 2.17 -4.22
N VAL A 20 7.58 3.14 -4.20
CA VAL A 20 6.40 3.17 -5.05
C VAL A 20 6.56 4.19 -6.16
N SER A 21 6.24 3.75 -7.38
CA SER A 21 6.29 4.54 -8.61
C SER A 21 4.88 4.71 -9.18
N THR A 22 4.47 5.96 -9.40
CA THR A 22 3.15 6.33 -9.96
C THR A 22 3.30 7.17 -11.22
N LEU A 23 2.28 7.14 -12.09
CA LEU A 23 2.27 7.87 -13.36
C LEU A 23 1.69 9.28 -13.19
N ARG A 24 2.45 10.31 -13.55
CA ARG A 24 1.99 11.70 -13.57
C ARG A 24 1.12 11.98 -14.80
N SER A 25 0.43 13.13 -14.79
CA SER A 25 -0.38 13.60 -15.92
C SER A 25 0.42 13.92 -17.17
N ASP A 26 1.69 14.29 -17.04
CA ASP A 26 2.63 14.55 -18.13
C ASP A 26 3.32 13.28 -18.66
N GLY A 27 2.93 12.10 -18.17
CA GLY A 27 3.51 10.81 -18.56
C GLY A 27 4.82 10.45 -17.86
N THR A 28 5.36 11.32 -17.00
CA THR A 28 6.57 11.02 -16.22
C THR A 28 6.27 10.17 -14.97
N ILE A 29 7.31 9.55 -14.39
CA ILE A 29 7.18 8.72 -13.19
C ILE A 29 7.50 9.52 -11.92
N GLN A 30 6.61 9.45 -10.94
CA GLN A 30 6.85 9.93 -9.58
C GLN A 30 7.21 8.74 -8.69
N ALA A 31 8.40 8.76 -8.09
CA ALA A 31 8.85 7.76 -7.14
C ALA A 31 8.90 8.33 -5.71
N SER A 32 8.57 7.51 -4.71
CA SER A 32 8.68 7.85 -3.29
C SER A 32 8.76 6.60 -2.43
N LEU A 33 9.21 6.73 -1.18
CA LEU A 33 9.21 5.64 -0.21
C LEU A 33 7.84 5.47 0.45
N VAL A 34 7.50 4.22 0.75
CA VAL A 34 6.36 3.79 1.56
C VAL A 34 6.76 2.59 2.41
N ASN A 35 6.00 2.32 3.47
CA ASN A 35 5.99 0.99 4.10
C ASN A 35 4.81 0.23 3.50
N ALA A 36 5.08 -0.91 2.87
CA ALA A 36 4.10 -1.77 2.22
C ALA A 36 4.19 -3.20 2.75
N GLY A 37 3.04 -3.88 2.82
CA GLY A 37 2.92 -5.24 3.35
C GLY A 37 1.82 -6.03 2.65
N VAL A 38 1.85 -7.35 2.81
CA VAL A 38 0.83 -8.24 2.23
C VAL A 38 -0.30 -8.44 3.23
N LEU A 39 -1.54 -8.32 2.76
CA LEU A 39 -2.76 -8.57 3.53
C LEU A 39 -3.83 -9.17 2.61
N ASP A 40 -4.87 -9.73 3.19
CA ASP A 40 -6.04 -10.18 2.43
C ASP A 40 -6.97 -9.01 2.16
N HIS A 41 -7.42 -8.88 0.91
CA HIS A 41 -8.36 -7.84 0.52
C HIS A 41 -9.69 -8.01 1.27
N PRO A 42 -10.19 -7.00 2.01
CA PRO A 42 -11.38 -7.15 2.87
C PRO A 42 -12.62 -7.71 2.16
N ALA A 43 -12.83 -7.32 0.90
CA ALA A 43 -14.00 -7.78 0.12
C ALA A 43 -13.82 -9.13 -0.57
N THR A 44 -12.59 -9.53 -0.92
CA THR A 44 -12.36 -10.68 -1.82
C THR A 44 -11.57 -11.82 -1.18
N GLY A 45 -10.92 -11.57 -0.03
CA GLY A 45 -10.03 -12.52 0.63
C GLY A 45 -8.76 -12.85 -0.16
N ARG A 46 -8.50 -12.17 -1.29
CA ARG A 46 -7.31 -12.42 -2.11
C ARG A 46 -6.12 -11.63 -1.55
N PRO A 47 -4.90 -12.19 -1.59
CA PRO A 47 -3.70 -11.47 -1.19
C PRO A 47 -3.47 -10.23 -2.07
N VAL A 48 -3.32 -9.08 -1.43
CA VAL A 48 -2.99 -7.79 -2.05
C VAL A 48 -1.80 -7.16 -1.35
N LEU A 49 -1.17 -6.19 -2.01
CA LEU A 49 -0.16 -5.36 -1.37
C LEU A 49 -0.81 -4.08 -0.84
N GLY A 50 -0.69 -3.82 0.46
CA GLY A 50 -1.25 -2.64 1.12
C GLY A 50 -0.17 -1.65 1.53
N PHE A 51 -0.45 -0.35 1.37
CA PHE A 51 0.27 0.71 2.07
C PHE A 51 -0.68 1.87 2.41
N VAL A 52 -0.32 2.68 3.41
CA VAL A 52 -1.08 3.87 3.77
C VAL A 52 -0.40 5.12 3.23
N THR A 53 -1.17 6.03 2.65
CA THR A 53 -0.65 7.31 2.18
C THR A 53 -1.59 8.47 2.47
N TYR A 54 -1.10 9.67 2.20
CA TYR A 54 -1.78 10.94 2.37
C TYR A 54 -1.16 11.96 1.42
N GLY A 55 -1.82 13.11 1.28
CA GLY A 55 -1.33 14.19 0.44
C GLY A 55 -1.75 14.06 -1.02
N ARG A 56 -1.65 15.18 -1.74
CA ARG A 56 -2.37 15.38 -2.99
C ARG A 56 -1.74 14.67 -4.19
N VAL A 57 -0.40 14.65 -4.27
CA VAL A 57 0.29 14.25 -5.52
C VAL A 57 0.08 12.76 -5.83
N LYS A 58 0.46 11.87 -4.90
CA LYS A 58 0.35 10.42 -5.12
C LYS A 58 -1.11 9.98 -5.29
N LEU A 59 -2.02 10.51 -4.46
CA LEU A 59 -3.44 10.19 -4.54
C LEU A 59 -4.07 10.71 -5.85
N ALA A 60 -3.74 11.93 -6.29
CA ALA A 60 -4.24 12.43 -7.57
C ALA A 60 -3.75 11.59 -8.75
N ASN A 61 -2.49 11.15 -8.72
CA ASN A 61 -1.96 10.23 -9.73
C ASN A 61 -2.76 8.92 -9.73
N LEU A 62 -2.89 8.27 -8.57
CA LEU A 62 -3.55 6.95 -8.47
C LEU A 62 -5.05 6.99 -8.80
N ARG A 63 -5.78 8.05 -8.42
CA ARG A 63 -7.19 8.22 -8.79
C ARG A 63 -7.39 8.29 -10.30
N ALA A 64 -6.53 9.02 -11.00
CA ALA A 64 -6.63 9.17 -12.44
C ALA A 64 -5.99 8.00 -13.21
N ARG A 65 -4.92 7.42 -12.66
CA ARG A 65 -4.02 6.44 -13.29
C ARG A 65 -3.58 5.43 -12.23
N PRO A 66 -4.40 4.39 -11.97
CA PRO A 66 -4.18 3.49 -10.85
C PRO A 66 -3.02 2.51 -11.06
N GLN A 67 -2.35 2.53 -12.21
CA GLN A 67 -1.16 1.70 -12.46
C GLN A 67 0.01 2.19 -11.61
N LEU A 68 0.65 1.25 -10.91
CA LEU A 68 1.84 1.50 -10.11
C LEU A 68 2.78 0.29 -10.08
N ALA A 69 4.02 0.56 -9.69
CA ALA A 69 5.00 -0.44 -9.35
C ALA A 69 5.50 -0.21 -7.93
N VAL A 70 5.63 -1.28 -7.15
CA VAL A 70 6.22 -1.27 -5.81
C VAL A 70 7.43 -2.18 -5.81
N THR A 71 8.61 -1.62 -5.53
CA THR A 71 9.88 -2.33 -5.51
C THR A 71 10.38 -2.48 -4.08
N PHE A 72 10.59 -3.72 -3.67
CA PHE A 72 11.26 -4.11 -2.43
C PHE A 72 12.71 -4.48 -2.71
N ARG A 73 13.59 -4.26 -1.74
CA ARG A 73 14.99 -4.66 -1.84
C ARG A 73 15.57 -5.15 -0.53
N ASP A 74 16.57 -6.00 -0.63
CA ASP A 74 17.53 -6.32 0.43
C ASP A 74 18.93 -6.35 -0.20
N GLY A 75 19.79 -5.39 0.15
CA GLY A 75 21.05 -5.16 -0.56
C GLY A 75 20.83 -5.02 -2.08
N TRP A 76 21.43 -5.94 -2.84
CA TRP A 76 21.30 -6.02 -4.31
C TRP A 76 20.13 -6.88 -4.78
N GLN A 77 19.50 -7.67 -3.91
CA GLN A 77 18.31 -8.46 -4.25
C GLN A 77 17.11 -7.53 -4.30
N TRP A 78 16.30 -7.64 -5.35
CA TRP A 78 15.08 -6.85 -5.47
C TRP A 78 13.97 -7.63 -6.16
N ALA A 79 12.74 -7.24 -5.84
CA ALA A 79 11.55 -7.71 -6.52
C ALA A 79 10.57 -6.55 -6.67
N THR A 80 9.89 -6.50 -7.82
CA THR A 80 8.89 -5.49 -8.13
C THR A 80 7.53 -6.14 -8.32
N VAL A 81 6.53 -5.54 -7.70
CA VAL A 81 5.11 -5.86 -7.85
C VAL A 81 4.47 -4.73 -8.66
N GLU A 82 4.04 -5.04 -9.89
CA GLU A 82 3.20 -4.15 -10.69
C GLU A 82 1.74 -4.52 -10.49
N GLY A 83 0.87 -3.51 -10.46
CA GLY A 83 -0.55 -3.75 -10.24
C GLY A 83 -1.41 -2.52 -10.45
N ARG A 84 -2.66 -2.63 -10.02
CA ARG A 84 -3.63 -1.54 -10.01
C ARG A 84 -4.03 -1.22 -8.58
N ALA A 85 -3.97 0.07 -8.23
CA ALA A 85 -4.43 0.56 -6.95
C ALA A 85 -5.96 0.67 -6.90
N GLU A 86 -6.50 0.18 -5.80
CA GLU A 86 -7.81 0.54 -5.26
C GLU A 86 -7.57 1.42 -4.02
N LEU A 87 -8.26 2.56 -3.96
CA LEU A 87 -8.12 3.52 -2.88
C LEU A 87 -9.31 3.39 -1.94
N ALA A 88 -9.04 3.27 -0.65
CA ALA A 88 -10.05 3.23 0.39
C ALA A 88 -9.70 4.28 1.46
N GLY A 89 -10.49 5.35 1.52
CA GLY A 89 -10.21 6.47 2.42
C GLY A 89 -11.37 7.45 2.52
N PRO A 90 -11.25 8.51 3.33
CA PRO A 90 -12.33 9.47 3.56
C PRO A 90 -12.75 10.25 2.30
N ASP A 91 -11.85 10.32 1.31
CA ASP A 91 -12.06 10.96 0.00
C ASP A 91 -12.26 9.93 -1.14
N ASP A 92 -12.24 8.63 -0.80
CA ASP A 92 -12.31 7.49 -1.73
C ASP A 92 -13.23 6.41 -1.14
N PRO A 93 -14.56 6.65 -1.11
CA PRO A 93 -15.52 5.69 -0.59
C PRO A 93 -15.59 4.46 -1.51
N VAL A 94 -15.71 3.28 -0.92
CA VAL A 94 -15.87 2.01 -1.62
C VAL A 94 -16.95 1.18 -0.93
N ASP A 95 -17.78 0.49 -1.71
CA ASP A 95 -19.00 -0.18 -1.21
C ASP A 95 -18.72 -1.26 -0.15
N TRP A 96 -17.55 -1.89 -0.18
CA TRP A 96 -17.20 -2.93 0.79
C TRP A 96 -16.63 -2.37 2.10
N LEU A 97 -16.39 -1.06 2.18
CA LEU A 97 -15.90 -0.37 3.36
C LEU A 97 -17.07 0.26 4.15
N ASP A 98 -18.05 -0.58 4.48
CA ASP A 98 -19.24 -0.16 5.22
C ASP A 98 -18.99 -0.15 6.74
N GLY A 99 -19.55 0.85 7.41
CA GLY A 99 -19.54 0.99 8.86
C GLY A 99 -18.52 2.02 9.38
N PRO A 100 -18.82 2.65 10.52
CA PRO A 100 -18.08 3.83 11.00
C PRO A 100 -16.61 3.55 11.32
N ASP A 101 -16.27 2.29 11.62
CA ASP A 101 -14.95 1.87 12.07
C ASP A 101 -14.14 1.08 11.03
N ARG A 102 -14.71 0.72 9.88
CA ARG A 102 -14.04 -0.25 8.99
C ARG A 102 -12.76 0.31 8.38
N LEU A 103 -12.75 1.58 7.98
CA LEU A 103 -11.54 2.26 7.50
C LEU A 103 -10.45 2.27 8.58
N ARG A 104 -10.83 2.60 9.82
CA ARG A 104 -9.92 2.66 10.97
C ARG A 104 -9.21 1.32 11.19
N LEU A 105 -9.98 0.23 11.19
CA LEU A 105 -9.44 -1.13 11.31
C LEU A 105 -8.56 -1.51 10.12
N LEU A 106 -8.96 -1.18 8.89
CA LEU A 106 -8.16 -1.44 7.69
C LEU A 106 -6.79 -0.73 7.75
N LEU A 107 -6.74 0.52 8.21
CA LEU A 107 -5.48 1.24 8.34
C LEU A 107 -4.54 0.55 9.35
N ARG A 108 -5.08 0.04 10.46
CA ARG A 108 -4.32 -0.78 11.42
C ARG A 108 -3.85 -2.10 10.79
N GLU A 109 -4.72 -2.80 10.05
CA GLU A 109 -4.38 -4.05 9.33
C GLU A 109 -3.21 -3.83 8.37
N VAL A 110 -3.23 -2.74 7.58
CA VAL A 110 -2.14 -2.37 6.67
C VAL A 110 -0.87 -2.03 7.46
N PHE A 111 -0.96 -1.25 8.54
CA PHE A 111 0.21 -0.91 9.35
C PHE A 111 0.89 -2.14 9.96
N THR A 112 0.11 -3.08 10.47
CA THR A 112 0.62 -4.35 11.00
C THR A 112 1.20 -5.22 9.89
N ALA A 113 0.58 -5.28 8.71
CA ALA A 113 1.13 -5.99 7.55
C ALA A 113 2.50 -5.45 7.12
N CYS A 114 2.75 -4.15 7.32
CA CYS A 114 4.05 -3.53 7.10
C CYS A 114 5.07 -3.80 8.24
N GLY A 115 4.74 -4.62 9.23
CA GLY A 115 5.62 -4.87 10.39
C GLY A 115 5.59 -3.74 11.44
N GLY A 116 4.59 -2.87 11.39
CA GLY A 116 4.36 -1.85 12.41
C GLY A 116 3.75 -2.44 13.68
N THR A 117 4.27 -2.03 14.84
CA THR A 117 3.67 -2.26 16.15
C THR A 117 3.36 -0.92 16.80
N HIS A 118 2.28 -0.86 17.57
CA HIS A 118 1.85 0.35 18.26
C HIS A 118 1.32 0.02 19.66
N GLU A 119 1.74 0.78 20.66
CA GLU A 119 1.32 0.60 22.06
C GLU A 119 0.02 1.36 22.36
N ASP A 120 -0.17 2.52 21.73
CA ASP A 120 -1.38 3.36 21.85
C ASP A 120 -2.15 3.44 20.53
N TRP A 121 -3.02 2.48 20.29
CA TRP A 121 -3.78 2.44 19.04
C TRP A 121 -4.82 3.57 18.89
N ASP A 122 -5.21 4.24 19.98
CA ASP A 122 -6.17 5.34 19.92
C ASP A 122 -5.50 6.62 19.41
N ALA A 123 -4.25 6.87 19.81
CA ALA A 123 -3.42 7.92 19.23
C ALA A 123 -3.14 7.68 17.74
N TYR A 124 -2.89 6.42 17.35
CA TYR A 124 -2.74 6.03 15.95
C TYR A 124 -4.00 6.37 15.15
N ASP A 125 -5.17 5.93 15.60
CA ASP A 125 -6.44 6.16 14.91
C ASP A 125 -6.77 7.64 14.75
N ARG A 126 -6.54 8.42 15.81
CA ARG A 126 -6.73 9.88 15.77
C ARG A 126 -5.86 10.53 14.71
N THR A 127 -4.57 10.18 14.67
CA THR A 127 -3.64 10.68 13.66
C THR A 127 -4.07 10.30 12.25
N MET A 128 -4.55 9.06 12.06
CA MET A 128 -5.02 8.58 10.77
C MET A 128 -6.24 9.36 10.26
N ALA A 129 -7.19 9.63 11.16
CA ALA A 129 -8.38 10.40 10.86
C ALA A 129 -8.07 11.88 10.57
N GLU A 130 -7.27 12.53 11.42
CA GLU A 130 -6.87 13.94 11.27
C GLU A 130 -6.14 14.19 9.94
N GLN A 131 -5.28 13.24 9.54
CA GLN A 131 -4.51 13.34 8.31
C GLN A 131 -5.23 12.79 7.08
N ARG A 132 -6.49 12.38 7.22
CA ARG A 132 -7.33 11.80 6.16
C ARG A 132 -6.61 10.70 5.39
N ARG A 133 -5.96 9.81 6.13
CA ARG A 133 -5.11 8.76 5.56
C ARG A 133 -5.94 7.80 4.72
N THR A 134 -5.36 7.37 3.61
CA THR A 134 -6.00 6.51 2.62
C THR A 134 -5.21 5.21 2.54
N ALA A 135 -5.91 4.08 2.62
CA ALA A 135 -5.35 2.78 2.31
C ALA A 135 -5.27 2.63 0.79
N VAL A 136 -4.12 2.18 0.30
CA VAL A 136 -3.93 1.80 -1.09
C VAL A 136 -3.76 0.28 -1.12
N LEU A 137 -4.71 -0.40 -1.75
CA LEU A 137 -4.69 -1.84 -1.97
C LEU A 137 -4.29 -2.08 -3.42
N VAL A 138 -3.21 -2.81 -3.64
CA VAL A 138 -2.68 -3.08 -4.98
C VAL A 138 -3.01 -4.52 -5.35
N ASP A 139 -3.87 -4.67 -6.36
CA ASP A 139 -4.13 -5.96 -7.00
C ASP A 139 -2.92 -6.33 -7.88
N PRO A 140 -2.15 -7.38 -7.54
CA PRO A 140 -0.92 -7.70 -8.23
C PRO A 140 -1.20 -8.25 -9.62
N GLY A 141 -0.66 -7.59 -10.65
CA GLY A 141 -0.74 -8.04 -12.04
C GLY A 141 0.52 -8.75 -12.53
N ARG A 142 1.70 -8.29 -12.11
CA ARG A 142 2.99 -8.90 -12.48
C ARG A 142 3.98 -8.79 -11.33
N VAL A 143 4.74 -9.85 -11.11
CA VAL A 143 5.85 -9.88 -10.14
C VAL A 143 7.11 -10.39 -10.81
N TYR A 144 8.22 -9.69 -10.60
CA TYR A 144 9.53 -10.05 -11.18
C TYR A 144 10.68 -9.60 -10.27
N SER A 145 11.84 -10.23 -10.41
CA SER A 145 13.04 -10.03 -9.59
C SER A 145 14.31 -10.12 -10.45
N ASN A 146 15.46 -9.85 -9.83
CA ASN A 146 16.79 -10.08 -10.42
C ASN A 146 17.40 -11.46 -10.11
N GLY A 147 16.62 -12.37 -9.54
CA GLY A 147 16.91 -13.79 -9.39
C GLY A 147 15.75 -14.63 -9.91
#